data_AF-A0A8C3I2Z4-F1
#
_entry.id   AF-A0A8C3I2Z4-F1
#
_cell.length_a   1.000
_cell.length_b   1.000
_cell.length_c   1.000
_cell.angle_alpha   90.00
_cell.angle_beta   90.00
_cell.angle_gamma   90.00
#
_symmetry.space_group_name_H-M   'P 1'
#
loop_
_entity.id
_entity.type
_entity.pdbx_description
1 polymer ?
#
loop_
_entity_poly.entity_id
_entity_poly.type
_entity_poly.pdbx_seq_one_letter_code
_entity_poly.pdbx_strand_id
1 'polypeptide(L)'
;NPDLGDGAALPQSLTGHLVITFLFLLSRFDVNFRCGGDRKNEIAFHFKALFQEDRNSVVFNSLLNKEWGQEEERCSSPLRKGTSFQLQFVITENGYKVIVNNKRFYEYSHRIPIEQVKFLQVTGAVEVQQIEIFKDSNTSSSTSPESK
;
A
#
# COMPACT_ATOMS: atom_id res chain seq x y z
N ASN A 1 15.00 -11.96 -4.25
CA ASN A 1 13.86 -11.45 -5.02
C ASN A 1 12.60 -11.89 -4.29
N PRO A 2 12.09 -11.12 -3.31
CA PRO A 2 10.89 -11.55 -2.61
C PRO A 2 9.70 -11.27 -3.53
N ASP A 3 9.31 -12.28 -4.30
CA ASP A 3 7.91 -12.40 -4.70
C ASP A 3 7.12 -12.47 -3.39
N LEU A 4 6.36 -11.41 -3.07
CA LEU A 4 5.59 -11.31 -1.84
C LEU A 4 4.20 -11.93 -2.00
N GLY A 5 4.06 -12.90 -2.89
CA GLY A 5 2.83 -13.63 -3.20
C GLY A 5 1.95 -13.87 -1.97
N ASP A 6 2.43 -14.60 -0.97
CA ASP A 6 1.66 -14.93 0.26
C ASP A 6 1.57 -13.78 1.29
N GLY A 7 2.27 -12.67 1.04
CA GLY A 7 2.34 -11.47 1.88
C GLY A 7 3.46 -11.52 2.92
N ALA A 8 4.16 -10.39 3.12
CA ALA A 8 5.06 -10.19 4.25
C ALA A 8 4.31 -9.58 5.43
N ALA A 9 4.62 -10.06 6.64
CA ALA A 9 4.11 -9.46 7.87
C ALA A 9 4.60 -8.02 8.03
N LEU A 10 3.67 -7.13 8.36
CA LEU A 10 3.95 -5.74 8.68
C LEU A 10 4.14 -5.58 10.20
N PRO A 11 4.93 -4.58 10.64
CA PRO A 11 5.05 -4.26 12.05
C PRO A 11 3.69 -3.90 12.67
N GLN A 12 3.54 -4.14 13.99
CA GLN A 12 2.26 -3.94 14.69
C GLN A 12 1.70 -2.51 14.62
N SER A 13 2.57 -1.50 14.62
CA SER A 13 2.20 -0.11 14.30
C SER A 13 2.59 0.20 12.87
N LEU A 14 1.58 0.52 12.06
CA LEU A 14 1.69 0.77 10.63
C LEU A 14 1.74 2.26 10.27
N THR A 15 1.60 3.15 11.25
CA THR A 15 1.89 4.58 11.06
C THR A 15 3.37 4.74 10.73
N GLY A 16 3.64 5.39 9.59
CA GLY A 16 5.00 5.55 9.08
C GLY A 16 5.07 5.60 7.55
N HIS A 17 6.28 5.39 7.04
CA HIS A 17 6.63 5.54 5.65
C HIS A 17 7.17 4.22 5.09
N LEU A 18 6.45 3.62 4.15
CA LEU A 18 6.86 2.41 3.43
C LEU A 18 7.38 2.80 2.05
N VAL A 19 8.58 2.34 1.71
CA VAL A 19 9.19 2.49 0.39
C VAL A 19 9.37 1.13 -0.23
N ILE A 20 8.88 0.96 -1.46
CA ILE A 20 9.09 -0.24 -2.27
C ILE A 20 9.77 0.19 -3.57
N THR A 21 10.95 -0.34 -3.83
CA THR A 21 11.69 -0.12 -5.06
C THR A 21 11.51 -1.33 -5.96
N PHE A 22 11.10 -1.10 -7.21
CA PHE A 22 10.85 -2.15 -8.20
C PHE A 22 11.87 -2.06 -9.34
N LEU A 23 12.44 -3.22 -9.72
CA LEU A 23 13.45 -3.32 -10.78
C LEU A 23 12.83 -3.12 -12.16
N PHE A 24 11.77 -3.88 -12.46
CA PHE A 24 11.11 -3.84 -13.77
C PHE A 24 9.61 -4.03 -13.64
N LEU A 25 8.88 -3.24 -14.42
CA LEU A 25 7.46 -3.40 -14.64
C LEU A 25 7.20 -4.11 -15.97
N LEU A 26 6.63 -5.31 -15.93
CA LEU A 26 6.38 -6.10 -17.13
C LEU A 26 4.94 -5.94 -17.63
N SER A 27 3.94 -5.94 -16.73
CA SER A 27 2.54 -5.64 -17.08
C SER A 27 1.75 -5.14 -15.88
N ARG A 28 0.59 -5.74 -15.56
CA ARG A 28 -0.22 -5.40 -14.38
C ARG A 28 0.41 -5.95 -13.11
N PHE A 29 0.33 -5.18 -12.05
CA PHE A 29 0.69 -5.63 -10.70
C PHE A 29 -0.20 -4.97 -9.66
N ASP A 30 -0.26 -5.60 -8.51
CA ASP A 30 -1.07 -5.18 -7.39
C ASP A 30 -0.21 -5.10 -6.13
N VAL A 31 -0.50 -4.10 -5.30
CA VAL A 31 0.03 -3.98 -3.94
C VAL A 31 -1.16 -3.95 -2.99
N ASN A 32 -1.21 -4.92 -2.08
CA ASN A 32 -2.32 -5.16 -1.17
C ASN A 32 -1.87 -5.00 0.27
N PHE A 33 -2.52 -4.10 1.01
CA PHE A 33 -2.47 -4.05 2.46
C PHE A 33 -3.60 -4.93 3.00
N ARG A 34 -3.25 -6.14 3.42
CA ARG A 34 -4.22 -7.16 3.86
C ARG A 34 -4.43 -7.12 5.36
N CYS A 35 -5.66 -7.40 5.77
CA CYS A 35 -6.01 -7.55 7.16
C CYS A 35 -5.53 -8.90 7.73
N GLY A 36 -5.45 -9.02 9.05
CA GLY A 36 -5.14 -10.27 9.75
C GLY A 36 -6.27 -10.77 10.67
N GLY A 37 -5.99 -11.86 11.39
CA GLY A 37 -6.96 -12.47 12.31
C GLY A 37 -8.24 -12.93 11.60
N ASP A 38 -9.39 -12.62 12.19
CA ASP A 38 -10.71 -12.99 11.66
C ASP A 38 -11.04 -12.31 10.32
N ARG A 39 -10.27 -11.28 9.95
CA ARG A 39 -10.44 -10.47 8.74
C ARG A 39 -9.39 -10.77 7.67
N LYS A 40 -8.66 -11.90 7.77
CA LYS A 40 -7.57 -12.29 6.85
C LYS A 40 -7.89 -12.28 5.35
N ASN A 41 -9.18 -12.37 5.00
CA ASN A 41 -9.65 -12.38 3.62
C ASN A 41 -9.89 -10.96 3.06
N GLU A 42 -9.77 -9.92 3.88
CA GLU A 42 -10.03 -8.53 3.51
C GLU A 42 -8.77 -7.81 3.07
N ILE A 43 -8.97 -6.78 2.25
CA ILE A 43 -7.93 -5.90 1.74
C ILE A 43 -8.32 -4.47 2.12
N ALA A 44 -7.59 -3.88 3.06
CA ALA A 44 -7.82 -2.50 3.50
C ALA A 44 -7.49 -1.51 2.39
N PHE A 45 -6.44 -1.78 1.64
CA PHE A 45 -6.02 -0.96 0.51
C PHE A 45 -5.45 -1.82 -0.61
N HIS A 46 -6.09 -1.77 -1.76
CA HIS A 46 -5.70 -2.40 -3.01
C HIS A 46 -5.21 -1.31 -3.96
N PHE A 47 -3.93 -1.34 -4.30
CA PHE A 47 -3.32 -0.54 -5.36
C PHE A 47 -3.16 -1.45 -6.57
N LYS A 48 -3.72 -1.09 -7.72
CA LYS A 48 -3.61 -1.88 -8.95
C LYS A 48 -3.15 -1.01 -10.10
N ALA A 49 -1.97 -1.28 -10.62
CA ALA A 49 -1.47 -0.60 -11.80
C ALA A 49 -1.84 -1.38 -13.07
N LEU A 50 -2.56 -0.70 -13.97
CA LEU A 50 -3.01 -1.20 -15.26
C LEU A 50 -2.22 -0.52 -16.37
N PHE A 51 -1.59 -1.34 -17.21
CA PHE A 51 -0.80 -0.87 -18.35
C PHE A 51 -1.39 -1.47 -19.62
N GLN A 52 -1.98 -0.61 -20.43
CA GLN A 52 -2.43 -0.93 -21.79
C GLN A 52 -1.64 -0.06 -22.76
N GLU A 53 -1.55 -0.48 -24.01
CA GLU A 53 -0.72 0.18 -25.04
C GLU A 53 -1.01 1.69 -25.15
N ASP A 54 -2.27 2.08 -24.98
CA ASP A 54 -2.72 3.47 -25.12
C ASP A 54 -3.25 4.10 -23.82
N ARG A 55 -3.27 3.36 -22.69
CA ARG A 55 -3.81 3.84 -21.42
C ARG A 55 -3.09 3.21 -20.24
N ASN A 56 -2.51 4.06 -19.39
CA ASN A 56 -1.95 3.65 -18.10
C ASN A 56 -2.81 4.23 -16.99
N SER A 57 -3.46 3.37 -16.21
CA SER A 57 -4.25 3.81 -15.06
C SER A 57 -3.85 3.08 -13.80
N VAL A 58 -4.17 3.69 -12.67
CA VAL A 58 -4.09 3.06 -11.36
C VAL A 58 -5.48 3.05 -10.75
N VAL A 59 -5.91 1.87 -10.31
CA VAL A 59 -7.17 1.67 -9.60
C VAL A 59 -6.86 1.45 -8.12
N PHE A 60 -7.67 2.07 -7.28
CA PHE A 60 -7.62 1.95 -5.83
C PHE A 60 -8.96 1.46 -5.31
N ASN A 61 -8.94 0.52 -4.37
CA ASN A 61 -10.16 0.03 -3.74
C ASN A 61 -9.87 -0.65 -2.38
N SER A 62 -10.92 -1.13 -1.73
CA SER A 62 -10.89 -2.00 -0.56
C SER A 62 -11.83 -3.19 -0.78
N LEU A 63 -11.46 -4.35 -0.24
CA LEU A 63 -12.27 -5.57 -0.25
C LEU A 63 -12.75 -5.84 1.18
N LEU A 64 -14.05 -5.72 1.42
CA LEU A 64 -14.69 -5.90 2.72
C LEU A 64 -15.79 -6.95 2.58
N ASN A 65 -15.86 -7.94 3.50
CA ASN A 65 -16.88 -9.00 3.44
C ASN A 65 -16.96 -9.72 2.07
N LYS A 66 -15.82 -9.89 1.38
CA LYS A 66 -15.70 -10.46 0.03
C LYS A 66 -16.33 -9.62 -1.09
N GLU A 67 -16.68 -8.37 -0.82
CA GLU A 67 -17.21 -7.44 -1.80
C GLU A 67 -16.24 -6.27 -2.02
N TRP A 68 -16.04 -5.91 -3.28
CA TRP A 68 -15.26 -4.73 -3.64
C TRP A 68 -16.08 -3.48 -3.40
N GLY A 69 -15.48 -2.46 -2.79
CA GLY A 69 -16.10 -1.16 -2.65
C GLY A 69 -16.15 -0.37 -3.96
N GLN A 70 -16.45 0.93 -3.85
CA GLN A 70 -16.41 1.84 -5.00
C GLN A 70 -14.96 2.04 -5.49
N GLU A 71 -14.72 1.81 -6.78
CA GLU A 71 -13.40 2.03 -7.37
C GLU A 71 -13.05 3.52 -7.47
N GLU A 72 -11.79 3.84 -7.19
CA GLU A 72 -11.20 5.15 -7.49
C GLU A 72 -10.12 4.94 -8.56
N GLU A 73 -10.24 5.57 -9.73
CA GLU A 73 -9.31 5.40 -10.85
C GLU A 73 -8.55 6.70 -11.15
N ARG A 74 -7.26 6.58 -11.48
CA ARG A 74 -6.41 7.66 -12.00
C ARG A 74 -5.80 7.26 -13.33
N CYS A 75 -6.26 7.87 -14.41
CA CYS A 75 -5.84 7.58 -15.80
C CYS A 75 -4.52 8.23 -16.24
N SER A 76 -3.90 9.04 -15.38
CA SER A 76 -2.64 9.73 -15.64
C SER A 76 -1.49 9.13 -14.81
N SER A 77 -1.33 7.81 -14.88
CA SER A 77 -0.30 7.12 -14.11
C SER A 77 1.12 7.55 -14.54
N PRO A 78 2.00 7.92 -13.60
CA PRO A 78 3.41 8.23 -13.90
C PRO A 78 4.26 6.97 -14.16
N LEU A 79 3.69 5.77 -13.99
CA LEU A 79 4.37 4.50 -14.22
C LEU A 79 4.50 4.21 -15.72
N ARG A 80 5.62 3.61 -16.12
CA ARG A 80 5.88 3.20 -17.51
C ARG A 80 6.35 1.75 -17.55
N LYS A 81 5.88 1.02 -18.56
CA LYS A 81 6.31 -0.37 -18.81
C LYS A 81 7.80 -0.41 -19.14
N GLY A 82 8.50 -1.40 -18.60
CA GLY A 82 9.94 -1.61 -18.83
C GLY A 82 10.87 -0.66 -18.07
N THR A 83 10.35 0.27 -17.26
CA THR A 83 11.18 1.17 -16.45
C THR A 83 11.13 0.80 -14.97
N SER A 84 12.26 0.90 -14.30
CA SER A 84 12.33 0.87 -12.83
C SER A 84 11.56 2.04 -12.25
N PHE A 85 10.94 1.84 -11.09
CA PHE A 85 10.22 2.90 -10.40
C PHE A 85 10.28 2.69 -8.89
N GLN A 86 10.12 3.79 -8.17
CA GLN A 86 9.96 3.77 -6.73
C GLN A 86 8.52 4.11 -6.37
N LEU A 87 7.90 3.26 -5.55
CA LEU A 87 6.56 3.47 -5.01
C LEU A 87 6.68 3.64 -3.51
N GLN A 88 6.10 4.72 -2.98
CA GLN A 88 6.09 4.99 -1.56
C GLN A 88 4.66 5.14 -1.08
N PHE A 89 4.41 4.59 0.10
CA PHE A 89 3.15 4.70 0.82
C PHE A 89 3.41 5.37 2.16
N VAL A 90 2.90 6.59 2.33
CA VAL A 90 2.89 7.27 3.63
C VAL A 90 1.57 6.94 4.30
N ILE A 91 1.62 6.21 5.40
CA ILE A 91 0.44 5.76 6.13
C ILE A 91 0.19 6.72 7.26
N THR A 92 -0.90 7.48 7.13
CA THR A 92 -1.32 8.48 8.10
C THR A 92 -2.61 8.03 8.79
N GLU A 93 -3.05 8.78 9.81
CA GLU A 93 -4.35 8.55 10.46
C GLU A 93 -5.53 8.71 9.50
N ASN A 94 -5.39 9.52 8.44
CA ASN A 94 -6.48 9.82 7.49
C ASN A 94 -6.54 8.86 6.30
N GLY A 95 -5.43 8.19 5.98
CA GLY A 95 -5.33 7.38 4.76
C GLY A 95 -3.90 7.09 4.32
N TYR A 96 -3.80 6.59 3.09
CA TYR A 96 -2.57 6.24 2.39
C TYR A 96 -2.23 7.32 1.37
N LYS A 97 -1.06 7.96 1.51
CA LYS A 97 -0.51 8.82 0.47
C LYS A 97 0.41 8.01 -0.42
N VAL A 98 0.14 8.06 -1.72
CA VAL A 98 0.86 7.33 -2.76
C VAL A 98 1.79 8.30 -3.48
N ILE A 99 3.07 7.98 -3.48
CA ILE A 99 4.12 8.75 -4.14
C ILE A 99 4.79 7.82 -5.15
N VAL A 100 4.92 8.28 -6.39
CA VAL A 100 5.63 7.54 -7.44
C VAL A 100 6.81 8.37 -7.90
N ASN A 101 8.02 7.81 -7.89
CA ASN A 101 9.25 8.49 -8.27
C ASN A 101 9.40 9.88 -7.60
N ASN A 102 9.20 9.93 -6.27
CA ASN A 102 9.24 11.14 -5.44
C ASN A 102 8.21 12.23 -5.78
N LYS A 103 7.20 11.93 -6.60
CA LYS A 103 6.09 12.84 -6.90
C LYS A 103 4.80 12.32 -6.29
N ARG A 104 4.09 13.20 -5.57
CA ARG A 104 2.77 12.90 -5.02
C ARG A 104 1.84 12.51 -6.16
N PHE A 105 1.21 11.34 -6.04
CA PHE A 105 0.33 10.79 -7.06
C PHE A 105 -1.11 10.74 -6.59
N TYR A 106 -1.36 10.19 -5.40
CA TYR A 106 -2.72 10.02 -4.91
C TYR A 106 -2.81 9.99 -3.39
N GLU A 107 -4.00 10.26 -2.84
CA GLU A 107 -4.33 10.05 -1.42
C GLU A 107 -5.63 9.25 -1.35
N TYR A 108 -5.58 8.10 -0.67
CA TYR A 108 -6.73 7.20 -0.51
C TYR A 108 -7.14 7.16 0.96
N SER A 109 -8.38 7.55 1.25
CA SER A 109 -8.91 7.56 2.62
C SER A 109 -9.10 6.15 3.16
N HIS A 110 -8.85 5.96 4.46
CA HIS A 110 -9.08 4.66 5.11
C HIS A 110 -10.55 4.27 5.03
N ARG A 111 -10.83 3.09 4.45
CA ARG A 111 -12.15 2.44 4.52
C ARG A 111 -12.21 1.32 5.57
N ILE A 112 -11.05 0.84 5.98
CA ILE A 112 -10.86 -0.15 7.05
C ILE A 112 -9.82 0.44 8.03
N PRO A 113 -10.03 0.30 9.35
CA PRO A 113 -9.06 0.79 10.35
C PRO A 113 -7.67 0.20 10.14
N ILE A 114 -6.63 1.05 10.22
CA ILE A 114 -5.25 0.68 9.93
C ILE A 114 -4.71 -0.40 10.88
N GLU A 115 -5.26 -0.49 12.09
CA GLU A 115 -4.91 -1.47 13.12
C GLU A 115 -5.22 -2.91 12.67
N GLN A 116 -6.14 -3.07 11.71
CA GLN A 116 -6.53 -4.37 11.18
C GLN A 116 -5.54 -4.88 10.13
N VAL A 117 -4.75 -3.99 9.51
CA VAL A 117 -3.77 -4.34 8.49
C VAL A 117 -2.57 -5.06 9.13
N LYS A 118 -2.18 -6.19 8.54
CA LYS A 118 -1.11 -7.05 9.07
C LYS A 118 -0.14 -7.55 8.01
N PHE A 119 -0.50 -7.53 6.73
CA PHE A 119 0.35 -8.06 5.69
C PHE A 119 0.44 -7.13 4.47
N LEU A 120 1.63 -7.01 3.90
CA LEU A 120 1.89 -6.40 2.60
C LEU A 120 2.07 -7.51 1.58
N GLN A 121 1.19 -7.56 0.60
CA GLN A 121 1.25 -8.51 -0.50
C GLN A 121 1.51 -7.77 -1.79
N VAL A 122 2.46 -8.25 -2.58
CA VAL A 122 2.71 -7.76 -3.95
C VAL A 122 2.48 -8.93 -4.89
N THR A 123 1.63 -8.74 -5.89
CA THR A 123 1.29 -9.78 -6.87
C THR A 123 1.33 -9.24 -8.29
N GLY A 124 1.43 -10.14 -9.27
CA GLY A 124 1.41 -9.79 -10.68
C GLY A 124 2.82 -9.66 -11.29
N ALA A 125 2.92 -9.01 -12.44
CA ALA A 125 4.10 -9.03 -13.28
C ALA A 125 5.05 -7.86 -12.95
N VAL A 126 5.63 -7.91 -11.75
CA VAL A 126 6.59 -6.92 -11.26
C VAL A 126 7.70 -7.59 -10.46
N GLU A 127 8.91 -7.03 -10.53
CA GLU A 127 10.05 -7.50 -9.76
C GLU A 127 10.38 -6.52 -8.62
N VAL A 128 10.37 -7.02 -7.38
CA VAL A 128 10.68 -6.22 -6.18
C VAL A 128 12.18 -6.22 -5.94
N GLN A 129 12.79 -5.04 -6.01
CA GLN A 129 14.20 -4.85 -5.67
C GLN A 129 14.41 -4.84 -4.16
N GLN A 130 13.65 -3.99 -3.48
CA GLN A 130 13.88 -3.64 -2.07
C GLN A 130 12.59 -3.14 -1.44
N ILE A 131 12.44 -3.45 -0.14
CA ILE A 131 11.38 -2.92 0.71
C ILE A 131 12.03 -2.31 1.95
N GLU A 132 11.66 -1.07 2.24
CA GLU A 132 12.12 -0.33 3.41
C GLU A 132 10.93 0.21 4.18
N ILE A 133 10.90 -0.03 5.48
CA ILE A 133 9.85 0.45 6.38
C ILE A 133 10.49 1.41 7.36
N PHE A 134 10.10 2.68 7.30
CA PHE A 134 10.49 3.71 8.24
C PHE A 134 9.31 3.97 9.18
N LYS A 135 9.53 3.84 10.47
CA LYS A 135 8.53 4.20 11.48
C LYS A 135 8.68 5.66 11.83
N ASP A 136 7.57 6.36 12.01
CA ASP A 136 7.61 7.70 12.58
C ASP A 136 8.05 7.58 14.04
N SER A 137 9.23 8.11 14.36
CA SER A 137 9.73 8.19 15.73
C SER A 137 9.03 9.33 16.45
N ASN A 138 7.77 9.14 16.85
CA ASN A 138 7.14 9.98 17.86
C ASN A 138 6.11 9.19 18.66
N THR A 139 6.56 8.62 19.76
CA THR A 139 5.70 8.26 20.89
C THR A 139 6.32 8.87 22.14
N SER A 140 6.04 10.15 22.39
CA SER A 140 6.09 10.64 23.76
C SER A 140 4.88 10.06 24.47
N SER A 141 5.12 9.00 25.24
CA SER A 141 4.22 8.50 26.26
C SER A 141 3.84 9.62 27.23
N SER A 142 2.63 10.16 27.12
CA SER A 142 2.01 10.87 28.25
C SER A 142 1.15 9.87 29.02
N THR A 143 1.80 9.03 29.82
CA THR A 143 1.15 8.44 31.00
C THR A 143 1.02 9.54 32.04
N SER A 144 -0.18 10.11 32.17
CA SER A 144 -0.54 10.82 33.40
C SER A 144 -0.96 9.77 34.42
N PRO A 145 -0.29 9.66 35.58
CA PRO A 145 -0.79 8.84 36.67
C PRO A 145 -1.98 9.53 37.34
N GLU A 146 -3.08 8.80 37.44
CA GLU A 146 -4.22 9.11 38.29
C GLU A 146 -3.82 8.99 39.77
N SER A 147 -3.99 10.06 40.55
CA SER A 147 -4.10 10.08 42.02
C SER A 147 -4.31 11.54 42.44
N LYS A 148 -5.20 11.92 43.37
CA LYS A 148 -6.18 11.26 44.22
C LYS A 148 -7.19 12.34 44.66
#